data_AF-C6THK8-F1
#
_entry.id   AF-C6THK8-F1
#
_cell.length_a   1.000
_cell.length_b   1.000
_cell.length_c   1.000
_cell.angle_alpha   90.00
_cell.angle_beta   90.00
_cell.angle_gamma   90.00
#
_symmetry.space_group_name_H-M   'P 1'
#
loop_
_entity.id
_entity.type
_entity.pdbx_description
1 polymer ?
#
loop_
_entity_poly.entity_id
_entity_poly.type
_entity_poly.pdbx_seq_one_letter_code
_entity_poly.pdbx_strand_id
1 'polypeptide(L)'
;MAKSKNSHALPLLLPTLFFTLLGTSHAGGIAIYWSQNRNEGTLSEACATGKYSHINIAFLNKFGSGKTPEMNLAGHCNPTTNSCTKFSSEIKDCQSKGIKVLLSIGGGIGSYTLASVEDARNVSTFLWNTFLGGKSSSRPLGDAVLDGIDFDIDLGSTQNYEHLARFLKAYSGVGNKRVYLGAAPQCPIPDRFLGTALNTGLFDFVWVQFYNNPPCQYANGNINKLVSSWKRWTSTVPAGKIFLGLPAARA
;
A
#
# COMPACT_ATOMS: atom_id res chain seq x y z
N MET A 1 3.88 -83.28 -29.92
CA MET A 1 3.62 -82.37 -31.07
C MET A 1 2.81 -81.17 -30.57
N ALA A 2 3.17 -79.99 -31.04
CA ALA A 2 2.82 -78.66 -30.50
C ALA A 2 1.38 -78.19 -30.75
N LYS A 3 0.93 -77.22 -29.93
CA LYS A 3 0.19 -75.96 -30.26
C LYS A 3 -0.27 -75.32 -28.92
N SER A 4 0.47 -74.38 -28.33
CA SER A 4 0.50 -72.91 -28.54
C SER A 4 -0.78 -72.14 -28.16
N LYS A 5 -0.69 -71.48 -26.99
CA LYS A 5 -1.08 -70.11 -26.59
C LYS A 5 -2.46 -69.56 -26.95
N ASN A 6 -3.17 -69.05 -25.94
CA ASN A 6 -3.27 -67.60 -25.74
C ASN A 6 -3.68 -67.23 -24.30
N SER A 7 -2.94 -66.28 -23.75
CA SER A 7 -3.13 -65.66 -22.44
C SER A 7 -3.93 -64.38 -22.64
N HIS A 8 -5.04 -64.21 -21.92
CA HIS A 8 -5.72 -62.92 -21.81
C HIS A 8 -5.51 -62.39 -20.39
N ALA A 9 -4.57 -61.45 -20.28
CA ALA A 9 -4.40 -60.59 -19.13
C ALA A 9 -5.58 -59.61 -19.06
N LEU A 10 -6.29 -59.61 -17.93
CA LEU A 10 -7.31 -58.61 -17.62
C LEU A 10 -6.61 -57.38 -16.99
N PRO A 11 -6.74 -56.16 -17.54
CA PRO A 11 -6.00 -55.02 -17.04
C PRO A 11 -6.63 -54.46 -15.77
N LEU A 12 -5.78 -54.30 -14.75
CA LEU A 12 -6.04 -53.58 -13.50
C LEU A 12 -6.30 -52.10 -13.84
N LEU A 13 -7.57 -51.66 -13.78
CA LEU A 13 -7.93 -50.25 -13.93
C LEU A 13 -7.57 -49.48 -12.64
N LEU A 14 -6.47 -48.73 -12.70
CA LEU A 14 -6.12 -47.66 -11.77
C LEU A 14 -7.26 -46.63 -11.71
N PRO A 15 -7.78 -46.24 -10.53
CA PRO A 15 -8.57 -45.02 -10.41
C PRO A 15 -7.61 -43.83 -10.48
N THR A 16 -7.69 -43.10 -11.59
CA THR A 16 -7.00 -41.83 -11.82
C THR A 16 -7.35 -40.81 -10.73
N LEU A 17 -6.33 -40.31 -10.04
CA LEU A 17 -6.41 -39.16 -9.16
C LEU A 17 -6.97 -37.95 -9.91
N PHE A 18 -8.20 -37.56 -9.62
CA PHE A 18 -8.68 -36.20 -9.87
C PHE A 18 -8.12 -35.28 -8.79
N PHE A 19 -6.87 -34.82 -8.96
CA PHE A 19 -6.45 -33.56 -8.35
C PHE A 19 -7.13 -32.44 -9.14
N THR A 20 -8.35 -32.08 -8.75
CA THR A 20 -8.96 -30.83 -9.19
C THR A 20 -8.06 -29.70 -8.71
N LEU A 21 -7.43 -29.00 -9.65
CA LEU A 21 -6.80 -27.72 -9.44
C LEU A 21 -7.92 -26.75 -8.99
N LEU A 22 -8.16 -26.66 -7.69
CA LEU A 22 -8.88 -25.52 -7.13
C LEU A 22 -7.96 -24.32 -7.36
N GLY A 23 -8.13 -23.67 -8.51
CA GLY A 23 -7.64 -22.32 -8.71
C GLY A 23 -8.30 -21.46 -7.66
N THR A 24 -7.64 -21.26 -6.52
CA THR A 24 -8.05 -20.25 -5.56
C THR A 24 -8.01 -18.94 -6.32
N SER A 25 -9.19 -18.43 -6.71
CA SER A 25 -9.35 -16.99 -6.90
C SER A 25 -8.86 -16.37 -5.61
N HIS A 26 -7.63 -15.85 -5.62
CA HIS A 26 -7.22 -14.94 -4.57
C HIS A 26 -8.12 -13.73 -4.74
N ALA A 27 -9.24 -13.70 -4.03
CA ALA A 27 -10.08 -12.53 -3.94
C ALA A 27 -9.13 -11.35 -3.66
N GLY A 28 -9.11 -10.39 -4.58
CA GLY A 28 -8.30 -9.18 -4.42
C GLY A 28 -8.64 -8.52 -3.09
N GLY A 29 -7.67 -7.86 -2.48
CA GLY A 29 -7.91 -7.06 -1.28
C GLY A 29 -8.48 -5.69 -1.63
N ILE A 30 -9.34 -5.12 -0.79
CA ILE A 30 -9.68 -3.69 -0.86
C ILE A 30 -8.69 -2.93 0.04
N ALA A 31 -8.07 -1.89 -0.51
CA ALA A 31 -7.32 -0.89 0.23
C ALA A 31 -8.17 0.39 0.32
N ILE A 32 -8.14 1.07 1.47
CA ILE A 32 -8.90 2.31 1.68
C ILE A 32 -8.03 3.36 2.39
N TYR A 33 -8.25 4.63 2.04
CA TYR A 33 -7.71 5.77 2.77
C TYR A 33 -8.67 6.17 3.89
N TRP A 34 -8.11 6.45 5.07
CA TRP A 34 -8.88 6.86 6.25
C TRP A 34 -8.25 8.10 6.90
N SER A 35 -9.09 8.91 7.55
CA SER A 35 -8.84 10.06 8.45
C SER A 35 -8.97 11.48 7.89
N GLN A 36 -9.32 11.65 6.62
CA GLN A 36 -9.50 12.99 6.04
C GLN A 36 -10.92 13.56 6.19
N ASN A 37 -11.82 12.87 6.91
CA ASN A 37 -13.15 13.38 7.24
C ASN A 37 -13.64 12.85 8.60
N ARG A 38 -13.90 13.75 9.56
CA ARG A 38 -14.33 13.38 10.92
C ARG A 38 -15.59 12.48 10.96
N ASN A 39 -16.43 12.54 9.92
CA ASN A 39 -17.70 11.81 9.85
C ASN A 39 -17.54 10.41 9.18
N GLU A 40 -16.32 9.98 8.85
CA GLU A 40 -16.05 8.68 8.20
C GLU A 40 -16.02 7.49 9.19
N GLY A 41 -16.27 7.75 10.47
CA GLY A 41 -16.16 6.77 11.55
C GLY A 41 -14.74 6.61 12.07
N THR A 42 -14.61 5.87 13.16
CA THR A 42 -13.33 5.51 13.79
C THR A 42 -12.54 4.50 12.95
N LEU A 43 -11.25 4.36 13.23
CA LEU A 43 -10.41 3.37 12.57
C LEU A 43 -10.88 1.94 12.92
N SER A 44 -11.28 1.72 14.18
CA SER A 44 -11.84 0.44 14.62
C SER A 44 -13.13 0.07 13.86
N GLU A 45 -14.04 1.03 13.65
CA GLU A 45 -15.26 0.80 12.86
C GLU A 45 -14.93 0.43 11.42
N ALA A 46 -13.97 1.12 10.79
CA ALA A 46 -13.51 0.79 9.44
C ALA A 46 -12.97 -0.65 9.38
N CYS A 47 -12.16 -1.06 10.36
CA CYS A 47 -11.62 -2.42 10.45
C CYS A 47 -12.67 -3.49 10.74
N ALA A 48 -13.68 -3.17 11.56
CA ALA A 48 -14.78 -4.06 11.90
C ALA A 48 -15.72 -4.35 10.72
N THR A 49 -15.67 -3.55 9.64
CA THR A 49 -16.47 -3.84 8.43
C THR A 49 -16.14 -5.17 7.76
N GLY A 50 -14.93 -5.70 7.98
CA GLY A 50 -14.43 -6.90 7.29
C GLY A 50 -14.20 -6.74 5.78
N LYS A 51 -14.30 -5.52 5.25
CA LYS A 51 -14.18 -5.24 3.80
C LYS A 51 -12.75 -4.97 3.37
N TYR A 52 -11.93 -4.42 4.26
CA TYR A 52 -10.61 -3.90 3.93
C TYR A 52 -9.52 -4.87 4.34
N SER A 53 -8.53 -5.01 3.48
CA SER A 53 -7.28 -5.74 3.76
C SER A 53 -6.12 -4.79 4.05
N HIS A 54 -6.24 -3.52 3.62
CA HIS A 54 -5.25 -2.47 3.84
C HIS A 54 -5.97 -1.18 4.20
N ILE A 55 -5.42 -0.44 5.15
CA ILE A 55 -5.84 0.92 5.48
C ILE A 55 -4.63 1.83 5.45
N ASN A 56 -4.73 2.91 4.67
CA ASN A 56 -3.74 3.99 4.60
C ASN A 56 -4.21 5.15 5.49
N ILE A 57 -3.53 5.39 6.60
CA ILE A 57 -3.78 6.55 7.48
C ILE A 57 -3.22 7.79 6.81
N ALA A 58 -4.10 8.69 6.40
CA ALA A 58 -3.79 9.87 5.59
C ALA A 58 -3.92 11.16 6.42
N PHE A 59 -2.92 12.01 6.62
CA PHE A 59 -1.58 11.99 6.02
C PHE A 59 -0.54 12.57 6.96
N LEU A 60 0.72 12.14 6.78
CA LEU A 60 1.88 12.97 7.10
C LEU A 60 2.14 13.92 5.92
N ASN A 61 1.54 15.10 5.96
CA ASN A 61 1.51 16.04 4.83
C ASN A 61 2.51 17.21 4.98
N LYS A 62 3.40 17.18 5.97
CA LYS A 62 4.53 18.10 6.09
C LYS A 62 5.76 17.32 6.49
N PHE A 63 6.82 17.38 5.69
CA PHE A 63 8.12 16.77 5.99
C PHE A 63 9.22 17.29 5.07
N GLY A 64 10.48 16.98 5.41
CA GLY A 64 11.67 17.25 4.61
C GLY A 64 12.04 18.72 4.47
N SER A 65 13.24 18.96 3.92
CA SER A 65 13.92 20.26 3.87
C SER A 65 14.02 20.94 5.24
N GLY A 66 14.42 20.16 6.25
CA GLY A 66 14.62 20.66 7.61
C GLY A 66 13.35 21.02 8.39
N LYS A 67 12.16 20.77 7.83
CA LYS A 67 10.89 21.02 8.54
C LYS A 67 10.67 19.97 9.63
N THR A 68 10.07 20.40 10.73
CA THR A 68 9.44 19.48 11.69
C THR A 68 8.28 18.77 11.00
N PRO A 69 8.28 17.42 10.93
CA PRO A 69 7.19 16.71 10.29
C PRO A 69 5.88 16.86 11.05
N GLU A 70 4.77 17.04 10.34
CA GLU A 70 3.44 17.18 10.91
C GLU A 70 2.44 16.29 10.19
N MET A 71 1.54 15.72 10.98
CA MET A 71 0.45 14.85 10.53
C MET A 71 -0.87 15.62 10.61
N ASN A 72 -1.78 15.35 9.69
CA ASN A 72 -3.13 15.89 9.69
C ASN A 72 -4.12 14.72 9.57
N LEU A 73 -4.97 14.55 10.60
CA LEU A 73 -6.04 13.55 10.65
C LEU A 73 -7.42 14.23 10.70
N ALA A 74 -7.54 15.35 9.99
CA ALA A 74 -8.70 16.23 9.96
C ALA A 74 -9.30 16.48 11.36
N GLY A 75 -10.56 16.13 11.58
CA GLY A 75 -11.26 16.32 12.84
C GLY A 75 -11.19 15.14 13.82
N HIS A 76 -10.41 14.10 13.54
CA HIS A 76 -10.37 12.89 14.38
C HIS A 76 -9.58 13.06 15.68
N CYS A 77 -8.53 13.86 15.63
CA CYS A 77 -7.69 14.25 16.77
C CYS A 77 -6.73 15.38 16.37
N ASN A 78 -6.05 15.95 17.36
CA ASN A 78 -4.94 16.87 17.15
C ASN A 78 -3.61 16.23 17.60
N PRO A 79 -2.65 15.98 16.68
CA PRO A 79 -1.36 15.40 17.02
C PRO A 79 -0.52 16.26 17.96
N THR A 80 -0.68 17.59 17.95
CA THR A 80 0.13 18.49 18.80
C THR A 80 -0.28 18.46 20.27
N THR A 81 -1.49 17.98 20.57
CA THR A 81 -2.01 17.83 21.95
C THR A 81 -1.96 16.39 22.47
N ASN A 82 -1.23 15.49 21.79
CA ASN A 82 -1.16 14.05 22.09
C ASN A 82 -2.52 13.31 22.09
N SER A 83 -3.58 13.92 21.58
CA SER A 83 -4.92 13.34 21.55
C SER A 83 -5.09 12.21 20.52
N CYS A 84 -4.10 12.01 19.64
CA CYS A 84 -4.09 10.96 18.62
C CYS A 84 -3.54 9.61 19.11
N THR A 85 -2.97 9.57 20.32
CA THR A 85 -2.40 8.33 20.90
C THR A 85 -3.44 7.23 21.11
N LYS A 86 -4.73 7.61 21.21
CA LYS A 86 -5.88 6.68 21.24
C LYS A 86 -5.89 5.70 20.06
N PHE A 87 -5.33 6.09 18.91
CA PHE A 87 -5.30 5.23 17.73
C PHE A 87 -4.37 4.03 17.88
N SER A 88 -3.49 3.98 18.90
CA SER A 88 -2.63 2.82 19.11
C SER A 88 -3.44 1.53 19.28
N SER A 89 -4.47 1.54 20.13
CA SER A 89 -5.32 0.37 20.35
C SER A 89 -6.13 0.01 19.10
N GLU A 90 -6.61 1.02 18.36
CA GLU A 90 -7.38 0.81 17.13
C GLU A 90 -6.51 0.19 16.01
N ILE A 91 -5.28 0.67 15.85
CA ILE A 91 -4.31 0.11 14.91
C ILE A 91 -4.03 -1.36 15.24
N LYS A 92 -3.76 -1.66 16.52
CA LYS A 92 -3.53 -3.04 16.98
C LYS A 92 -4.75 -3.93 16.76
N ASP A 93 -5.95 -3.38 16.94
CA ASP A 93 -7.21 -4.09 16.69
C ASP A 93 -7.37 -4.44 15.20
N CYS A 94 -7.06 -3.51 14.28
CA CYS A 94 -7.01 -3.77 12.84
C CYS A 94 -5.99 -4.85 12.47
N GLN A 95 -4.77 -4.73 13.01
CA GLN A 95 -3.68 -5.69 12.76
C GLN A 95 -4.03 -7.09 13.26
N SER A 96 -4.74 -7.20 14.40
CA SER A 96 -5.22 -8.50 14.92
C SER A 96 -6.20 -9.20 13.98
N LYS A 97 -6.89 -8.43 13.11
CA LYS A 97 -7.78 -8.94 12.06
C LYS A 97 -7.06 -9.23 10.75
N GLY A 98 -5.73 -9.12 10.71
CA GLY A 98 -4.91 -9.33 9.52
C GLY A 98 -4.92 -8.16 8.54
N ILE A 99 -5.48 -7.01 8.92
CA ILE A 99 -5.49 -5.79 8.10
C ILE A 99 -4.13 -5.10 8.23
N LYS A 100 -3.51 -4.77 7.10
CA LYS A 100 -2.27 -3.98 7.09
C LYS A 100 -2.60 -2.50 7.27
N VAL A 101 -1.95 -1.84 8.21
CA VAL A 101 -2.14 -0.41 8.47
C VAL A 101 -0.85 0.33 8.13
N LEU A 102 -0.92 1.18 7.10
CA LEU A 102 0.21 1.98 6.62
C LEU A 102 -0.02 3.46 6.95
N LEU A 103 1.06 4.21 7.19
CA LEU A 103 1.01 5.67 7.19
C LEU A 103 1.21 6.16 5.76
N SER A 104 0.30 6.99 5.28
CA SER A 104 0.46 7.68 4.00
C SER A 104 1.19 9.00 4.17
N ILE A 105 2.27 9.18 3.42
CA ILE A 105 3.03 10.44 3.34
C ILE A 105 2.61 11.21 2.10
N GLY A 106 2.40 12.51 2.25
CA GLY A 106 2.06 13.42 1.15
C GLY A 106 0.59 13.83 1.13
N GLY A 107 -0.13 13.43 0.09
CA GLY A 107 -1.50 13.82 -0.24
C GLY A 107 -1.59 15.12 -1.06
N GLY A 108 -2.73 15.37 -1.70
CA GLY A 108 -2.93 16.54 -2.58
C GLY A 108 -2.80 17.93 -1.94
N ILE A 109 -2.74 18.01 -0.60
CA ILE A 109 -2.52 19.26 0.16
C ILE A 109 -1.44 19.03 1.22
N GLY A 110 -0.33 19.78 1.12
CA GLY A 110 0.75 19.69 2.10
C GLY A 110 1.96 20.56 1.78
N SER A 111 2.96 20.50 2.65
CA SER A 111 4.27 21.14 2.48
C SER A 111 5.37 20.11 2.68
N TYR A 112 5.56 19.28 1.65
CA TYR A 112 6.50 18.17 1.67
C TYR A 112 7.38 18.15 0.42
N THR A 113 8.63 17.73 0.61
CA THR A 113 9.63 17.59 -0.46
C THR A 113 10.87 16.91 0.13
N LEU A 114 11.76 16.39 -0.71
CA LEU A 114 13.07 15.87 -0.31
C LEU A 114 14.16 16.64 -1.05
N ALA A 115 14.94 17.45 -0.31
CA ALA A 115 15.95 18.34 -0.88
C ALA A 115 17.24 17.62 -1.31
N SER A 116 17.54 16.47 -0.71
CA SER A 116 18.75 15.69 -0.99
C SER A 116 18.58 14.24 -0.57
N VAL A 117 19.55 13.39 -0.93
CA VAL A 117 19.64 12.01 -0.42
C VAL A 117 19.73 11.97 1.10
N GLU A 118 20.43 12.92 1.71
CA GLU A 118 20.54 13.00 3.17
C GLU A 118 19.23 13.42 3.82
N ASP A 119 18.48 14.34 3.19
CA ASP A 119 17.12 14.68 3.63
C ASP A 119 16.19 13.46 3.57
N ALA A 120 16.29 12.64 2.52
CA ALA A 120 15.57 11.36 2.43
C ALA A 120 15.97 10.37 3.54
N ARG A 121 17.25 10.34 3.94
CA ARG A 121 17.74 9.53 5.08
C ARG A 121 17.20 10.04 6.42
N ASN A 122 17.16 11.36 6.61
CA ASN A 122 16.63 11.97 7.81
C ASN A 122 15.13 11.69 7.96
N VAL A 123 14.36 11.83 6.87
CA VAL A 123 12.94 11.50 6.84
C VAL A 123 12.71 10.01 7.09
N SER A 124 13.51 9.11 6.48
CA SER A 124 13.37 7.66 6.72
C SER A 124 13.63 7.28 8.18
N THR A 125 14.63 7.90 8.80
CA THR A 125 14.96 7.70 10.23
C THR A 125 13.83 8.20 11.13
N PHE A 126 13.27 9.37 10.82
CA PHE A 126 12.11 9.91 11.53
C PHE A 126 10.91 8.95 11.44
N LEU A 127 10.56 8.49 10.24
CA LEU A 127 9.44 7.56 10.02
C LEU A 127 9.65 6.25 10.79
N TRP A 128 10.88 5.71 10.74
CA TRP A 128 11.23 4.48 11.45
C TRP A 128 11.01 4.61 12.96
N ASN A 129 11.55 5.67 13.56
CA ASN A 129 11.49 5.89 15.00
C ASN A 129 10.10 6.30 15.52
N THR A 130 9.32 6.97 14.68
CA THR A 130 8.05 7.59 15.09
C THR A 130 6.84 6.70 14.81
N PHE A 131 6.87 5.92 13.73
CA PHE A 131 5.69 5.17 13.26
C PHE A 131 5.95 3.68 13.04
N LEU A 132 7.20 3.29 12.80
CA LEU A 132 7.57 1.88 12.59
C LEU A 132 8.26 1.32 13.85
N GLY A 133 9.21 0.39 13.67
CA GLY A 133 9.82 -0.40 14.74
C GLY A 133 10.95 0.28 15.51
N GLY A 134 11.27 1.54 15.23
CA GLY A 134 12.25 2.30 15.98
C GLY A 134 11.69 2.82 17.30
N LYS A 135 12.46 3.70 17.96
CA LYS A 135 12.09 4.26 19.28
C LYS A 135 12.05 5.78 19.21
N SER A 136 11.02 6.36 19.81
CA SER A 136 10.86 7.80 20.03
C SER A 136 10.20 8.02 21.39
N SER A 137 10.58 9.09 22.08
CA SER A 137 9.94 9.50 23.35
C SER A 137 8.51 10.02 23.14
N SER A 138 8.17 10.45 21.92
CA SER A 138 6.84 10.90 21.54
C SER A 138 6.45 10.32 20.18
N ARG A 139 5.43 9.47 20.18
CA ARG A 139 4.85 8.87 18.98
C ARG A 139 3.41 9.36 18.83
N PRO A 140 3.06 10.10 17.75
CA PRO A 140 1.74 10.73 17.61
C PRO A 140 0.56 9.75 17.67
N LEU A 141 0.76 8.51 17.18
CA LEU A 141 -0.25 7.44 17.18
C LEU A 141 -0.06 6.45 18.34
N GLY A 142 0.75 6.81 19.34
CA GLY A 142 1.10 5.94 20.46
C GLY A 142 2.11 4.85 20.10
N ASP A 143 2.11 3.77 20.87
CA ASP A 143 3.11 2.70 20.81
C ASP A 143 2.86 1.64 19.72
N ALA A 144 1.78 1.77 18.95
CA ALA A 144 1.54 0.90 17.81
C ALA A 144 2.65 1.04 16.76
N VAL A 145 3.01 -0.10 16.16
CA VAL A 145 3.99 -0.18 15.07
C VAL A 145 3.23 -0.44 13.79
N LEU A 146 3.21 0.54 12.89
CA LEU A 146 2.57 0.41 11.59
C LEU A 146 3.28 -0.63 10.73
N ASP A 147 2.54 -1.20 9.78
CA ASP A 147 3.03 -2.23 8.86
C ASP A 147 3.97 -1.64 7.79
N GLY A 148 3.80 -0.36 7.46
CA GLY A 148 4.54 0.24 6.37
C GLY A 148 4.25 1.70 6.12
N ILE A 149 4.81 2.19 5.01
CA ILE A 149 4.66 3.56 4.53
C ILE A 149 4.08 3.54 3.12
N ASP A 150 3.02 4.31 2.92
CA ASP A 150 2.42 4.60 1.61
C ASP A 150 2.94 5.95 1.08
N PHE A 151 3.35 5.97 -0.18
CA PHE A 151 3.85 7.15 -0.88
C PHE A 151 2.74 7.71 -1.76
N ASP A 152 2.05 8.73 -1.27
CA ASP A 152 1.03 9.49 -2.01
C ASP A 152 1.59 10.88 -2.36
N ILE A 153 2.49 10.93 -3.34
CA ILE A 153 3.27 12.13 -3.66
C ILE A 153 2.68 12.82 -4.89
N ASP A 154 1.95 13.90 -4.66
CA ASP A 154 1.21 14.64 -5.70
C ASP A 154 1.79 16.02 -6.03
N LEU A 155 2.74 16.52 -5.22
CA LEU A 155 3.35 17.84 -5.38
C LEU A 155 4.81 17.89 -4.88
N GLY A 156 5.45 19.04 -5.07
CA GLY A 156 6.80 19.30 -4.61
C GLY A 156 7.88 18.79 -5.56
N SER A 157 9.02 18.36 -5.02
CA SER A 157 10.11 17.78 -5.80
C SER A 157 9.74 16.41 -6.33
N THR A 158 10.28 16.02 -7.49
CA THR A 158 10.18 14.66 -8.05
C THR A 158 11.39 13.78 -7.71
N GLN A 159 12.32 14.28 -6.88
CA GLN A 159 13.61 13.66 -6.61
C GLN A 159 13.66 12.98 -5.24
N ASN A 160 14.58 12.03 -5.09
CA ASN A 160 14.99 11.39 -3.83
C ASN A 160 13.99 10.41 -3.20
N TYR A 161 12.79 10.21 -3.75
CA TYR A 161 11.83 9.22 -3.21
C TYR A 161 12.32 7.78 -3.38
N GLU A 162 13.12 7.50 -4.41
CA GLU A 162 13.82 6.22 -4.59
C GLU A 162 14.85 5.95 -3.49
N HIS A 163 15.46 7.00 -2.94
CA HIS A 163 16.37 6.87 -1.79
C HIS A 163 15.58 6.65 -0.50
N LEU A 164 14.49 7.40 -0.30
CA LEU A 164 13.58 7.19 0.83
C LEU A 164 13.05 5.74 0.85
N ALA A 165 12.60 5.22 -0.28
CA ALA A 165 12.13 3.83 -0.42
C ALA A 165 13.23 2.82 -0.04
N ARG A 166 14.47 3.00 -0.54
CA ARG A 166 15.60 2.12 -0.19
C ARG A 166 15.91 2.15 1.30
N PHE A 167 15.96 3.33 1.93
CA PHE A 167 16.25 3.44 3.36
C PHE A 167 15.15 2.83 4.22
N LEU A 168 13.88 3.07 3.89
CA LEU A 168 12.76 2.44 4.60
C LEU A 168 12.79 0.92 4.45
N LYS A 169 13.05 0.41 3.23
CA LYS A 169 13.11 -1.04 2.99
C LYS A 169 14.27 -1.70 3.73
N ALA A 170 15.40 -1.01 3.89
CA ALA A 170 16.56 -1.51 4.62
C ALA A 170 16.29 -1.77 6.12
N TYR A 171 15.24 -1.17 6.71
CA TYR A 171 14.81 -1.54 8.06
C TYR A 171 14.07 -2.88 8.14
N SER A 172 13.69 -3.47 6.99
CA SER A 172 13.10 -4.81 6.98
C SER A 172 14.11 -5.83 7.51
N GLY A 173 13.72 -6.58 8.55
CA GLY A 173 14.59 -7.55 9.23
C GLY A 173 15.18 -7.02 10.54
N VAL A 174 15.17 -5.70 10.78
CA VAL A 174 15.47 -5.16 12.10
C VAL A 174 14.34 -5.56 13.06
N GLY A 175 14.67 -6.32 14.11
CA GLY A 175 13.70 -6.85 15.06
C GLY A 175 12.69 -7.84 14.46
N ASN A 176 13.06 -8.54 13.37
CA ASN A 176 12.22 -9.50 12.65
C ASN A 176 10.89 -8.93 12.11
N LYS A 177 10.80 -7.61 11.92
CA LYS A 177 9.64 -6.97 11.29
C LYS A 177 9.93 -6.58 9.85
N ARG A 178 8.98 -6.87 8.97
CA ARG A 178 8.98 -6.43 7.56
C ARG A 178 8.42 -5.01 7.49
N VAL A 179 9.02 -4.15 6.66
CA VAL A 179 8.44 -2.85 6.29
C VAL A 179 7.79 -2.96 4.91
N TYR A 180 6.48 -2.77 4.85
CA TYR A 180 5.75 -2.69 3.58
C TYR A 180 5.88 -1.29 2.97
N LEU A 181 5.99 -1.23 1.65
CA LEU A 181 5.97 0.01 0.89
C LEU A 181 4.76 0.03 -0.05
N GLY A 182 3.89 1.02 0.14
CA GLY A 182 2.78 1.36 -0.73
C GLY A 182 3.10 2.57 -1.60
N ALA A 183 2.47 2.70 -2.76
CA ALA A 183 2.55 3.89 -3.60
C ALA A 183 1.21 4.18 -4.30
N ALA A 184 0.86 5.46 -4.40
CA ALA A 184 -0.35 5.96 -5.02
C ALA A 184 -0.06 6.82 -6.27
N PRO A 185 0.57 6.29 -7.33
CA PRO A 185 0.83 7.09 -8.52
C PRO A 185 -0.47 7.49 -9.23
N GLN A 186 -0.43 8.60 -9.95
CA GLN A 186 -1.48 9.00 -10.87
C GLN A 186 -1.52 8.04 -12.07
N CYS A 187 -2.68 7.89 -12.74
CA CYS A 187 -2.78 6.95 -13.86
C CYS A 187 -1.94 7.26 -15.12
N PRO A 188 -1.47 8.50 -15.40
CA PRO A 188 -0.52 8.74 -16.49
C PRO A 188 0.81 8.02 -16.22
N ILE A 189 1.31 7.28 -17.22
CA ILE A 189 2.54 6.48 -17.08
C ILE A 189 3.62 6.92 -18.09
N PRO A 190 4.87 7.18 -17.65
CA PRO A 190 5.36 7.07 -16.26
C PRO A 190 4.79 8.16 -15.35
N ASP A 191 4.60 7.83 -14.07
CA ASP A 191 4.21 8.80 -13.06
C ASP A 191 5.35 9.79 -12.80
N ARG A 192 5.01 11.08 -12.71
CA ARG A 192 5.98 12.18 -12.62
C ARG A 192 6.77 12.18 -11.30
N PHE A 193 6.14 11.82 -10.19
CA PHE A 193 6.72 11.94 -8.85
C PHE A 193 7.30 10.61 -8.37
N LEU A 194 6.62 9.51 -8.69
CA LEU A 194 6.92 8.18 -8.16
C LEU A 194 7.56 7.25 -9.20
N GLY A 195 7.64 7.62 -10.48
CA GLY A 195 8.21 6.76 -11.52
C GLY A 195 9.61 6.22 -11.18
N THR A 196 10.52 7.09 -10.73
CA THR A 196 11.88 6.69 -10.32
C THR A 196 11.87 5.78 -9.09
N ALA A 197 11.01 6.06 -8.11
CA ALA A 197 10.88 5.25 -6.91
C ALA A 197 10.31 3.86 -7.23
N LEU A 198 9.27 3.79 -8.05
CA LEU A 198 8.65 2.53 -8.50
C LEU A 198 9.64 1.64 -9.25
N ASN A 199 10.50 2.22 -10.09
CA ASN A 199 11.54 1.48 -10.82
C ASN A 199 12.58 0.79 -9.92
N THR A 200 12.62 1.08 -8.62
CA THR A 200 13.45 0.32 -7.68
C THR A 200 12.99 -1.11 -7.46
N GLY A 201 11.72 -1.43 -7.78
CA GLY A 201 11.13 -2.76 -7.55
C GLY A 201 10.87 -3.08 -6.07
N LEU A 202 10.93 -2.08 -5.18
CA LEU A 202 10.82 -2.28 -3.73
C LEU A 202 9.39 -2.19 -3.18
N PHE A 203 8.44 -1.71 -4.00
CA PHE A 203 7.07 -1.47 -3.59
C PHE A 203 6.25 -2.76 -3.57
N ASP A 204 5.64 -3.04 -2.42
CA ASP A 204 4.80 -4.21 -2.20
C ASP A 204 3.41 -4.00 -2.82
N PHE A 205 2.91 -2.76 -2.75
CA PHE A 205 1.58 -2.38 -3.21
C PHE A 205 1.63 -1.09 -4.03
N VAL A 206 0.94 -1.08 -5.17
CA VAL A 206 0.77 0.12 -6.00
C VAL A 206 -0.69 0.30 -6.33
N TRP A 207 -1.36 1.31 -5.77
CA TRP A 207 -2.76 1.66 -6.04
C TRP A 207 -2.82 2.84 -6.99
N VAL A 208 -2.83 2.54 -8.29
CA VAL A 208 -2.84 3.56 -9.35
C VAL A 208 -4.16 4.32 -9.33
N GLN A 209 -4.10 5.65 -9.23
CA GLN A 209 -5.26 6.52 -9.13
C GLN A 209 -5.92 6.74 -10.51
N PHE A 210 -6.99 6.00 -10.82
CA PHE A 210 -7.74 6.11 -12.08
C PHE A 210 -8.87 7.15 -12.02
N TYR A 211 -8.56 8.32 -11.47
CA TYR A 211 -9.44 9.46 -11.35
C TYR A 211 -8.64 10.77 -11.46
N ASN A 212 -9.32 11.90 -11.59
CA ASN A 212 -8.74 13.24 -11.81
C ASN A 212 -7.80 13.39 -13.04
N ASN A 213 -7.79 12.40 -13.94
CA ASN A 213 -6.91 12.32 -15.10
C ASN A 213 -7.67 11.81 -16.35
N PRO A 214 -8.32 12.70 -17.13
CA PRO A 214 -9.06 12.36 -18.34
C PRO A 214 -8.35 11.47 -19.40
N PRO A 215 -7.00 11.46 -19.51
CA PRO A 215 -6.30 10.59 -20.47
C PRO A 215 -6.38 9.09 -20.14
N CYS A 216 -6.58 8.73 -18.87
CA CYS A 216 -6.46 7.34 -18.41
C CYS A 216 -7.55 6.88 -17.45
N GLN A 217 -8.50 7.73 -17.06
CA GLN A 217 -9.64 7.35 -16.22
C GLN A 217 -10.85 6.83 -17.02
N TYR A 218 -11.84 6.32 -16.30
CA TYR A 218 -13.20 6.08 -16.82
C TYR A 218 -13.92 7.41 -17.09
N ALA A 219 -14.62 7.51 -18.22
CA ALA A 219 -15.47 8.66 -18.53
C ALA A 219 -16.63 8.27 -19.44
N ASN A 220 -17.84 8.76 -19.15
CA ASN A 220 -19.01 8.70 -20.04
C ASN A 220 -19.31 7.30 -20.62
N GLY A 221 -19.29 6.25 -19.77
CA GLY A 221 -19.56 4.87 -20.22
C GLY A 221 -18.38 4.18 -20.93
N ASN A 222 -17.24 4.86 -21.07
CA ASN A 222 -16.09 4.35 -21.81
C ASN A 222 -14.96 3.93 -20.85
N ILE A 223 -14.58 2.64 -20.94
CA ILE A 223 -13.51 2.02 -20.14
C ILE A 223 -12.18 1.90 -20.90
N ASN A 224 -12.13 2.22 -22.20
CA ASN A 224 -10.99 1.89 -23.06
C ASN A 224 -9.69 2.55 -22.59
N LYS A 225 -9.76 3.82 -22.14
CA LYS A 225 -8.61 4.56 -21.61
C LYS A 225 -8.08 3.94 -20.32
N LEU A 226 -8.97 3.61 -19.39
CA LEU A 226 -8.66 2.92 -18.14
C LEU A 226 -8.02 1.56 -18.41
N VAL A 227 -8.65 0.71 -19.23
CA VAL A 227 -8.15 -0.63 -19.54
C VAL A 227 -6.79 -0.56 -20.25
N SER A 228 -6.60 0.40 -21.16
CA SER A 228 -5.33 0.56 -21.86
C SER A 228 -4.21 1.02 -20.92
N SER A 229 -4.49 1.96 -20.02
CA SER A 229 -3.52 2.39 -19.01
C SER A 229 -3.23 1.28 -17.99
N TRP A 230 -4.26 0.59 -17.49
CA TRP A 230 -4.13 -0.58 -16.61
C TRP A 230 -3.19 -1.63 -17.19
N LYS A 231 -3.37 -2.01 -18.47
CA LYS A 231 -2.48 -2.96 -19.15
C LYS A 231 -1.03 -2.51 -19.10
N ARG A 232 -0.75 -1.22 -19.38
CA ARG A 232 0.61 -0.65 -19.31
C ARG A 232 1.18 -0.72 -17.90
N TRP A 233 0.43 -0.30 -16.89
CA TRP A 233 0.85 -0.38 -15.49
C TRP A 233 1.22 -1.82 -15.10
N THR A 234 0.35 -2.79 -15.39
CA THR A 234 0.57 -4.19 -15.05
C THR A 234 1.70 -4.89 -15.81
N SER A 235 2.11 -4.38 -16.97
CA SER A 235 3.17 -4.98 -17.77
C SER A 235 4.54 -4.31 -17.61
N THR A 236 4.60 -3.10 -17.04
CA THR A 236 5.84 -2.30 -17.01
C THR A 236 6.36 -1.99 -15.61
N VAL A 237 5.50 -1.94 -14.60
CA VAL A 237 5.90 -1.51 -13.25
C VAL A 237 6.24 -2.71 -12.37
N PRO A 238 7.47 -2.79 -11.81
CA PRO A 238 7.86 -3.87 -10.92
C PRO A 238 7.26 -3.63 -9.52
N ALA A 239 6.16 -4.31 -9.21
CA ALA A 239 5.50 -4.24 -7.92
C ALA A 239 4.99 -5.62 -7.49
N GLY A 240 4.86 -5.83 -6.18
CA GLY A 240 4.29 -7.08 -5.64
C GLY A 240 2.83 -7.28 -6.06
N LYS A 241 1.99 -6.24 -5.86
CA LYS A 241 0.60 -6.20 -6.31
C LYS A 241 0.24 -4.80 -6.82
N ILE A 242 -0.54 -4.75 -7.90
CA ILE A 242 -1.09 -3.51 -8.46
C ILE A 242 -2.61 -3.52 -8.22
N PHE A 243 -3.13 -2.42 -7.71
CA PHE A 243 -4.53 -2.19 -7.38
C PHE A 243 -5.12 -1.10 -8.28
N LEU A 244 -6.41 -1.23 -8.58
CA LEU A 244 -7.18 -0.23 -9.32
C LEU A 244 -7.74 0.80 -8.33
N GLY A 245 -7.10 1.96 -8.21
CA GLY A 245 -7.55 3.05 -7.34
C GLY A 245 -8.73 3.80 -7.95
N LEU A 246 -9.83 3.91 -7.20
CA LEU A 246 -11.09 4.51 -7.65
C LEU A 246 -11.69 5.42 -6.55
N PRO A 247 -12.46 6.45 -6.93
CA PRO A 247 -13.30 7.17 -5.98
C PRO A 247 -14.41 6.26 -5.45
N ALA A 248 -14.64 6.27 -4.14
CA ALA A 248 -15.71 5.49 -3.52
C ALA A 248 -17.12 6.06 -3.77
N ALA A 249 -17.21 7.33 -4.16
CA ALA A 249 -18.43 8.04 -4.50
C ALA A 249 -18.19 9.04 -5.64
N ARG A 250 -19.26 9.58 -6.22
CA ARG A 250 -19.15 10.70 -7.18
C ARG A 250 -18.66 11.95 -6.43
N ALA A 251 -17.80 12.72 -7.10
CA ALA A 251 -17.41 14.05 -6.67
C ALA A 251 -18.57 15.04 -6.81
#